data_AF-A0A844UAA1-F1
#
_entry.id   AF-A0A844UAA1-F1
#
_cell.length_a   1.000
_cell.length_b   1.000
_cell.length_c   1.000
_cell.angle_alpha   90.00
_cell.angle_beta   90.00
_cell.angle_gamma   90.00
#
_symmetry.space_group_name_H-M   'P 1'
#
loop_
_entity.id
_entity.type
_entity.pdbx_description
1 polymer ?
#
loop_
_entity_poly.entity_id
_entity_poly.type
_entity_poly.pdbx_seq_one_letter_code
_entity_poly.pdbx_strand_id
1 'polypeptide(L)'
;MEIKKVFSVVFLLVLTLQGCSYKTTYQPIEYSSMVNDKPRIVEQSNKYIGVFDKGDRIIDPTPLNITEDKVNFTHTDRKFFTVVHKEDTLVVSNREIDFRKVHNFRDLGGIPTSEGRYTKWGKIYRSGHLHKLNSKEKEKVVSLGITTIIDLRTDKEIGKKPDKIPNSLTYHNYQAYDDSEDMFSKTKKDVLKGKLTPSQADSLVVEFYSLYPTHDIKKVREIVLTILDNSESTLFHCSAGKDRTGMIGAILLSILKVEQQVIIDEYLLSNNYRVEEVSSRMKLAKFGKFLYPKINYQVIENFSWIKPMYIQAMFDGIAKEYGSMENYILNGLQIDKEKQREYIEKYTQ
;
A
#
# COMPACT_ATOMS: atom_id res chain seq x y z
N MET A 1 -49.86 -42.43 -40.93
CA MET A 1 -48.78 -42.96 -40.06
C MET A 1 -47.84 -41.78 -39.80
N GLU A 2 -48.17 -40.99 -38.79
CA GLU A 2 -47.59 -39.66 -38.55
C GLU A 2 -46.35 -39.72 -37.66
N ILE A 3 -45.29 -39.06 -38.10
CA ILE A 3 -44.00 -38.94 -37.42
C ILE A 3 -44.11 -37.85 -36.35
N LYS A 4 -44.22 -38.26 -35.08
CA LYS A 4 -44.09 -37.36 -33.93
C LYS A 4 -42.61 -37.03 -33.67
N LYS A 5 -42.18 -35.83 -34.06
CA LYS A 5 -40.92 -35.21 -33.61
C LYS A 5 -41.04 -34.84 -32.12
N VAL A 6 -40.26 -35.48 -31.27
CA VAL A 6 -40.08 -35.08 -29.87
C VAL A 6 -38.99 -34.00 -29.84
N PHE A 7 -39.39 -32.75 -29.59
CA PHE A 7 -38.46 -31.66 -29.27
C PHE A 7 -38.04 -31.78 -27.80
N SER A 8 -36.80 -32.19 -27.54
CA SER A 8 -36.16 -31.98 -26.23
C SER A 8 -35.87 -30.49 -26.07
N VAL A 9 -36.70 -29.80 -25.30
CA VAL A 9 -36.44 -28.44 -24.83
C VAL A 9 -35.36 -28.52 -23.75
N VAL A 10 -34.10 -28.32 -24.14
CA VAL A 10 -33.01 -28.06 -23.21
C VAL A 10 -33.20 -26.65 -22.68
N PHE A 11 -33.70 -26.52 -21.46
CA PHE A 11 -33.71 -25.25 -20.72
C PHE A 11 -32.25 -24.94 -20.33
N LEU A 12 -31.51 -24.31 -21.25
CA LEU A 12 -30.23 -23.71 -20.93
C LEU A 12 -30.54 -22.48 -20.08
N LEU A 13 -30.49 -22.64 -18.76
CA LEU A 13 -30.57 -21.53 -17.82
C LEU A 13 -29.26 -20.73 -17.96
N VAL A 14 -29.20 -19.89 -19.00
CA VAL A 14 -28.20 -18.83 -19.10
C VAL A 14 -28.57 -17.82 -18.02
N LEU A 15 -28.04 -18.03 -16.82
CA LEU A 15 -27.89 -16.97 -15.83
C LEU A 15 -27.02 -15.92 -16.50
N THR A 16 -27.69 -14.95 -17.13
CA THR A 16 -27.10 -13.68 -17.49
C THR A 16 -26.60 -13.06 -16.18
N LEU A 17 -25.31 -13.24 -15.91
CA LEU A 17 -24.57 -12.47 -14.92
C LEU A 17 -24.50 -11.03 -15.43
N GLN A 18 -25.64 -10.33 -15.40
CA GLN A 18 -25.71 -8.91 -15.57
C GLN A 18 -25.10 -8.25 -14.33
N GLY A 19 -23.87 -7.76 -14.51
CA GLY A 19 -23.39 -6.52 -13.92
C GLY A 19 -23.09 -6.52 -12.42
N CYS A 20 -21.83 -6.74 -12.07
CA CYS A 20 -21.13 -5.85 -11.15
C CYS A 20 -19.66 -5.76 -11.57
N SER A 21 -19.24 -4.52 -11.82
CA SER A 21 -17.94 -4.08 -12.34
C SER A 21 -16.76 -4.67 -11.56
N TYR A 22 -16.16 -5.74 -12.09
CA TYR A 22 -14.85 -6.20 -11.61
C TYR A 22 -13.68 -5.51 -12.33
N LYS A 23 -13.95 -4.68 -13.34
CA LYS A 23 -12.93 -4.31 -14.35
C LYS A 23 -12.59 -2.83 -14.48
N THR A 24 -13.20 -1.89 -13.74
CA THR A 24 -12.94 -0.46 -14.03
C THR A 24 -12.89 0.51 -12.86
N THR A 25 -13.38 0.20 -11.67
CA THR A 25 -13.59 1.30 -10.69
C THR A 25 -12.42 1.55 -9.75
N TYR A 26 -11.64 0.52 -9.36
CA TYR A 26 -10.60 0.66 -8.32
C TYR A 26 -9.35 -0.26 -8.52
N GLN A 27 -9.04 -0.68 -9.75
CA GLN A 27 -7.94 -1.59 -10.09
C GLN A 27 -7.23 -1.14 -11.38
N PRO A 28 -5.94 -1.43 -11.54
CA PRO A 28 -4.78 -0.76 -10.95
C PRO A 28 -4.44 0.57 -11.65
N ILE A 29 -3.92 1.55 -10.91
CA ILE A 29 -3.31 2.76 -11.51
C ILE A 29 -2.08 2.29 -12.28
N GLU A 30 -1.91 2.76 -13.51
CA GLU A 30 -0.62 2.58 -14.18
C GLU A 30 0.44 3.29 -13.33
N TYR A 31 1.53 2.58 -13.00
CA TYR A 31 2.71 3.14 -12.32
C TYR A 31 3.32 4.37 -13.05
N SER A 32 2.78 4.72 -14.22
CA SER A 32 3.14 5.78 -15.14
C SER A 32 2.66 7.19 -14.77
N SER A 33 1.74 7.36 -13.80
CA SER A 33 1.21 8.69 -13.44
C SER A 33 2.07 9.49 -12.44
N MET A 34 3.00 8.82 -11.75
CA MET A 34 3.79 9.45 -10.68
C MET A 34 4.98 10.28 -11.17
N VAL A 35 5.36 10.16 -12.44
CA VAL A 35 6.51 10.88 -13.01
C VAL A 35 6.13 11.25 -14.44
N ASN A 36 5.90 12.55 -14.69
CA ASN A 36 5.62 13.05 -16.05
C ASN A 36 6.84 12.92 -16.98
N ASP A 37 8.03 12.65 -16.42
CA ASP A 37 9.28 12.47 -17.14
C ASP A 37 9.80 11.02 -17.01
N LYS A 38 10.29 10.48 -18.12
CA LYS A 38 11.06 9.23 -18.16
C LYS A 38 12.47 9.53 -17.61
N PRO A 39 13.18 8.55 -17.01
CA PRO A 39 12.99 7.09 -17.09
C PRO A 39 12.04 6.49 -16.02
N ARG A 40 11.33 5.40 -16.38
CA ARG A 40 10.39 4.71 -15.45
C ARG A 40 10.44 3.18 -15.57
N ILE A 41 10.10 2.46 -14.49
CA ILE A 41 9.90 1.00 -14.51
C ILE A 41 8.39 0.71 -14.58
N VAL A 42 7.96 -0.13 -15.51
CA VAL A 42 6.55 -0.52 -15.71
C VAL A 42 6.42 -2.03 -15.56
N GLU A 43 5.40 -2.50 -14.85
CA GLU A 43 5.10 -3.93 -14.77
C GLU A 43 4.24 -4.36 -15.97
N GLN A 44 4.67 -5.40 -16.69
CA GLN A 44 3.92 -6.03 -17.78
C GLN A 44 4.04 -7.55 -17.68
N SER A 45 2.90 -8.25 -17.57
CA SER A 45 2.82 -9.72 -17.64
C SER A 45 3.80 -10.45 -16.70
N ASN A 46 3.82 -10.05 -15.41
CA ASN A 46 4.70 -10.57 -14.36
C ASN A 46 6.20 -10.28 -14.58
N LYS A 47 6.55 -9.25 -15.35
CA LYS A 47 7.92 -8.76 -15.53
C LYS A 47 7.97 -7.25 -15.32
N TYR A 48 9.11 -6.74 -14.86
CA TYR A 48 9.40 -5.31 -14.88
C TYR A 48 10.11 -4.95 -16.19
N ILE A 49 9.66 -3.87 -16.82
CA ILE A 49 10.23 -3.28 -18.03
C ILE A 49 10.71 -1.88 -17.69
N GLY A 50 12.00 -1.62 -17.87
CA GLY A 50 12.50 -0.25 -17.87
C GLY A 50 12.13 0.46 -19.18
N VAL A 51 11.44 1.59 -19.06
CA VAL A 51 11.11 2.50 -20.16
C VAL A 51 12.04 3.70 -20.07
N PHE A 52 12.97 3.76 -21.01
CA PHE A 52 14.02 4.78 -21.10
C PHE A 52 13.82 5.62 -22.38
N ASP A 53 14.36 6.83 -22.40
CA ASP A 53 14.38 7.67 -23.60
C ASP A 53 15.54 7.29 -24.53
N LYS A 54 15.37 7.64 -25.82
CA LYS A 54 16.38 7.40 -26.85
C LYS A 54 17.63 8.22 -26.53
N GLY A 55 18.69 7.56 -26.10
CA GLY A 55 19.96 8.19 -25.70
C GLY A 55 20.35 7.94 -24.23
N ASP A 56 19.46 7.38 -23.42
CA ASP A 56 19.77 6.98 -22.04
C ASP A 56 20.83 5.87 -22.01
N ARG A 57 21.76 5.96 -21.05
CA ARG A 57 22.76 4.92 -20.79
C ARG A 57 22.49 4.27 -19.46
N ILE A 58 22.40 2.94 -19.42
CA ILE A 58 22.27 2.18 -18.18
C ILE A 58 23.68 1.84 -17.70
N ILE A 59 24.06 2.27 -16.49
CA ILE A 59 25.37 2.01 -15.89
C ILE A 59 25.16 1.05 -14.72
N ASP A 60 25.35 -0.24 -14.96
CA ASP A 60 25.11 -1.27 -13.94
C ASP A 60 26.38 -1.50 -13.09
N PRO A 61 26.31 -1.59 -11.75
CA PRO A 61 27.32 -2.36 -11.04
C PRO A 61 26.88 -3.83 -11.10
N THR A 62 27.59 -4.63 -11.89
CA THR A 62 27.57 -6.13 -12.02
C THR A 62 26.79 -6.69 -13.23
N PRO A 63 27.32 -7.68 -13.99
CA PRO A 63 27.18 -7.76 -15.45
C PRO A 63 25.97 -8.58 -15.92
N LEU A 64 25.20 -8.02 -16.85
CA LEU A 64 24.17 -8.75 -17.61
C LEU A 64 24.24 -8.35 -19.09
N ASN A 65 24.22 -9.37 -19.96
CA ASN A 65 24.27 -9.22 -21.41
C ASN A 65 23.10 -8.37 -21.93
N ILE A 66 23.43 -7.29 -22.64
CA ILE A 66 22.50 -6.35 -23.24
C ILE A 66 22.25 -6.75 -24.70
N THR A 67 20.98 -6.85 -25.08
CA THR A 67 20.54 -6.65 -26.47
C THR A 67 19.48 -5.54 -26.46
N GLU A 68 19.56 -4.67 -27.47
CA GLU A 68 18.95 -3.33 -27.56
C GLU A 68 17.46 -3.21 -27.15
N ASP A 69 17.14 -2.01 -26.65
CA ASP A 69 15.84 -1.37 -26.40
C ASP A 69 14.90 -1.95 -25.33
N LYS A 70 15.14 -3.16 -24.80
CA LYS A 70 14.31 -3.72 -23.70
C LYS A 70 15.12 -4.60 -22.76
N VAL A 71 15.17 -4.23 -21.48
CA VAL A 71 15.77 -5.06 -20.43
C VAL A 71 14.67 -5.82 -19.68
N ASN A 72 14.75 -7.14 -19.66
CA ASN A 72 13.82 -8.02 -18.94
C ASN A 72 14.42 -8.41 -17.58
N PHE A 73 13.66 -8.28 -16.50
CA PHE A 73 14.10 -8.67 -15.16
C PHE A 73 13.28 -9.84 -14.59
N THR A 74 13.92 -10.72 -13.82
CA THR A 74 13.31 -11.80 -13.04
C THR A 74 13.17 -11.40 -11.56
N HIS A 75 12.14 -11.90 -10.89
CA HIS A 75 11.70 -11.55 -9.51
C HIS A 75 12.66 -11.85 -8.34
N THR A 76 13.86 -12.34 -8.61
CA THR A 76 14.75 -12.84 -7.55
C THR A 76 15.99 -11.96 -7.46
N ASP A 77 16.06 -11.23 -6.35
CA ASP A 77 17.03 -10.21 -5.93
C ASP A 77 16.65 -8.76 -6.29
N ARG A 78 16.72 -7.87 -5.29
CA ARG A 78 16.41 -6.45 -5.45
C ARG A 78 17.52 -5.81 -6.29
N LYS A 79 17.18 -5.37 -7.50
CA LYS A 79 18.13 -4.75 -8.42
C LYS A 79 17.90 -3.25 -8.50
N PHE A 80 18.98 -2.49 -8.31
CA PHE A 80 19.03 -1.06 -8.53
C PHE A 80 19.62 -0.82 -9.91
N PHE A 81 18.96 0.01 -10.71
CA PHE A 81 19.42 0.40 -12.03
C PHE A 81 19.85 1.84 -11.97
N THR A 82 21.10 2.12 -12.31
CA THR A 82 21.53 3.50 -12.53
C THR A 82 21.29 3.86 -13.98
N VAL A 83 20.50 4.90 -14.19
CA VAL A 83 20.10 5.42 -15.49
C VAL A 83 20.74 6.78 -15.65
N VAL A 84 21.56 6.93 -16.68
CA VAL A 84 22.09 8.24 -17.08
C VAL A 84 21.18 8.81 -18.16
N HIS A 85 20.46 9.87 -17.82
CA HIS A 85 19.64 10.65 -18.75
C HIS A 85 20.36 11.97 -19.04
N LYS A 86 20.82 12.16 -20.28
CA LYS A 86 21.73 13.24 -20.68
C LYS A 86 23.07 13.18 -19.90
N GLU A 87 23.25 14.02 -18.88
CA GLU A 87 24.41 14.08 -17.98
C GLU A 87 24.06 13.76 -16.52
N ASP A 88 22.77 13.52 -16.23
CA ASP A 88 22.27 13.28 -14.88
C ASP A 88 22.07 11.79 -14.60
N THR A 89 22.20 11.37 -13.34
CA THR A 89 22.26 9.97 -12.91
C THR A 89 21.14 9.65 -11.93
N LEU A 90 20.19 8.79 -12.34
CA LEU A 90 19.03 8.36 -11.56
C LEU A 90 19.15 6.89 -11.14
N VAL A 91 18.92 6.58 -9.87
CA VAL A 91 18.83 5.18 -9.40
C VAL A 91 17.36 4.76 -9.32
N VAL A 92 16.95 3.76 -10.11
CA VAL A 92 15.58 3.21 -10.13
C VAL A 92 15.57 1.74 -9.69
N SER A 93 14.52 1.32 -8.99
CA SER A 93 14.31 -0.07 -8.53
C SER A 93 12.82 -0.37 -8.56
N ASN A 94 12.43 -1.65 -8.63
CA ASN A 94 11.07 -2.03 -8.25
C ASN A 94 10.85 -1.73 -6.76
N ARG A 95 9.72 -1.12 -6.40
CA ARG A 95 9.36 -0.85 -5.00
C ARG A 95 8.84 -2.10 -4.31
N GLU A 96 7.99 -2.88 -4.99
CA GLU A 96 7.44 -4.12 -4.44
C GLU A 96 8.54 -5.17 -4.26
N ILE A 97 8.50 -5.84 -3.11
CA ILE A 97 9.40 -6.92 -2.78
C ILE A 97 8.54 -8.15 -2.49
N ASP A 98 8.71 -9.18 -3.32
CA ASP A 98 7.84 -10.35 -3.23
C ASP A 98 8.07 -11.17 -1.94
N PHE A 99 6.97 -11.54 -1.31
CA PHE A 99 6.91 -12.44 -0.17
C PHE A 99 5.67 -13.31 -0.33
N ARG A 100 5.81 -14.61 -0.05
CA ARG A 100 4.79 -15.61 -0.39
C ARG A 100 3.42 -15.34 0.24
N LYS A 101 3.41 -14.82 1.47
CA LYS A 101 2.17 -14.58 2.25
C LYS A 101 2.18 -13.26 3.02
N VAL A 102 3.05 -12.34 2.62
CA VAL A 102 3.07 -10.96 3.11
C VAL A 102 2.75 -10.08 1.93
N HIS A 103 1.56 -9.50 1.95
CA HIS A 103 1.10 -8.64 0.87
C HIS A 103 1.54 -7.20 1.11
N ASN A 104 1.53 -6.40 0.03
CA ASN A 104 1.77 -4.97 0.10
C ASN A 104 3.17 -4.57 0.61
N PHE A 105 4.15 -5.48 0.59
CA PHE A 105 5.52 -5.22 1.04
C PHE A 105 6.28 -4.42 -0.03
N ARG A 106 6.70 -3.20 0.32
CA ARG A 106 7.45 -2.35 -0.60
C ARG A 106 8.31 -1.31 0.08
N ASP A 107 9.28 -0.80 -0.67
CA ASP A 107 10.08 0.38 -0.33
C ASP A 107 9.34 1.69 -0.70
N LEU A 108 9.52 2.71 0.13
CA LEU A 108 9.08 4.09 -0.13
C LEU A 108 10.18 4.97 -0.75
N GLY A 109 11.22 4.39 -1.31
CA GLY A 109 12.28 5.05 -2.09
C GLY A 109 11.87 5.40 -3.53
N GLY A 110 12.62 6.32 -4.13
CA GLY A 110 12.46 6.76 -5.51
C GLY A 110 11.19 7.57 -5.78
N ILE A 111 10.59 8.18 -4.75
CA ILE A 111 9.40 9.04 -4.87
C ILE A 111 9.87 10.49 -5.02
N PRO A 112 9.45 11.21 -6.09
CA PRO A 112 9.86 12.58 -6.31
C PRO A 112 9.26 13.53 -5.26
N THR A 113 10.06 14.52 -4.83
CA THR A 113 9.62 15.63 -3.97
C THR A 113 9.41 16.89 -4.81
N SER A 114 8.67 17.86 -4.26
CA SER A 114 8.48 19.17 -4.90
C SER A 114 9.74 20.03 -4.95
N GLU A 115 10.81 19.60 -4.26
CA GLU A 115 12.12 20.27 -4.24
C GLU A 115 13.12 19.65 -5.23
N GLY A 116 12.66 18.77 -6.13
CA GLY A 116 13.51 18.13 -7.14
C GLY A 116 14.41 17.02 -6.61
N ARG A 117 14.13 16.52 -5.39
CA ARG A 117 14.83 15.39 -4.76
C ARG A 117 14.00 14.12 -4.87
N TYR A 118 14.60 12.98 -4.53
CA TYR A 118 13.89 11.70 -4.47
C TYR A 118 14.05 11.06 -3.10
N THR A 119 13.01 10.39 -2.59
CA THR A 119 13.16 9.60 -1.36
C THR A 119 14.26 8.54 -1.53
N LYS A 120 15.14 8.42 -0.53
CA LYS A 120 16.24 7.45 -0.55
C LYS A 120 15.71 6.03 -0.51
N TRP A 121 16.27 5.19 -1.36
CA TRP A 121 15.99 3.77 -1.34
C TRP A 121 16.52 3.09 -0.10
N GLY A 122 15.81 2.05 0.31
CA GLY A 122 16.22 1.12 1.35
C GLY A 122 16.07 1.67 2.75
N LYS A 123 15.46 2.84 2.95
CA LYS A 123 15.36 3.50 4.26
C LYS A 123 14.02 3.28 4.95
N ILE A 124 12.91 3.36 4.20
CA ILE A 124 11.57 3.24 4.76
C ILE A 124 10.79 2.20 3.94
N TYR A 125 10.37 1.15 4.61
CA TYR A 125 9.55 0.08 4.02
C TYR A 125 8.17 0.06 4.66
N ARG A 126 7.17 -0.36 3.88
CA ARG A 126 5.81 -0.61 4.36
C ARG A 126 5.33 -1.99 3.95
N SER A 127 4.47 -2.60 4.76
CA SER A 127 3.87 -3.91 4.42
C SER A 127 2.53 -4.17 5.11
N GLY A 128 1.88 -5.29 4.78
CA GLY A 128 0.90 -5.94 5.66
C GLY A 128 1.57 -6.74 6.79
N HIS A 129 0.78 -7.54 7.51
CA HIS A 129 1.27 -8.29 8.68
C HIS A 129 2.44 -9.26 8.35
N LEU A 130 3.26 -9.59 9.34
CA LEU A 130 4.43 -10.47 9.18
C LEU A 130 4.24 -11.87 9.81
N HIS A 131 3.04 -12.19 10.32
CA HIS A 131 2.73 -13.47 10.99
C HIS A 131 2.91 -14.75 10.14
N LYS A 132 3.11 -14.62 8.83
CA LYS A 132 3.28 -15.75 7.89
C LYS A 132 4.69 -15.89 7.31
N LEU A 133 5.64 -15.08 7.75
CA LEU A 133 7.05 -15.23 7.35
C LEU A 133 7.58 -16.61 7.73
N ASN A 134 8.23 -17.26 6.76
CA ASN A 134 9.05 -18.45 6.99
C ASN A 134 10.51 -18.08 7.29
N SER A 135 11.35 -19.05 7.66
CA SER A 135 12.76 -18.78 8.05
C SER A 135 13.58 -18.05 6.97
N LYS A 136 13.46 -18.44 5.70
CA LYS A 136 14.16 -17.75 4.59
C LYS A 136 13.66 -16.33 4.39
N GLU A 137 12.36 -16.10 4.56
CA GLU A 137 11.77 -14.76 4.44
C GLU A 137 12.18 -13.86 5.61
N LYS A 138 12.40 -14.41 6.81
CA LYS A 138 12.98 -13.66 7.93
C LYS A 138 14.40 -13.18 7.62
N GLU A 139 15.23 -14.05 7.04
CA GLU A 139 16.57 -13.68 6.57
C GLU A 139 16.51 -12.62 5.47
N LYS A 140 15.55 -12.73 4.55
CA LYS A 140 15.29 -11.71 3.53
C LYS A 140 14.97 -10.35 4.13
N VAL A 141 14.18 -10.28 5.20
CA VAL A 141 13.91 -9.00 5.90
C VAL A 141 15.21 -8.40 6.45
N VAL A 142 16.07 -9.22 7.04
CA VAL A 142 17.39 -8.76 7.55
C VAL A 142 18.30 -8.31 6.41
N SER A 143 18.34 -9.04 5.29
CA SER A 143 19.19 -8.69 4.15
C SER A 143 18.77 -7.39 3.45
N LEU A 144 17.56 -6.89 3.71
CA LEU A 144 17.10 -5.57 3.25
C LEU A 144 17.62 -4.41 4.11
N GLY A 145 18.42 -4.70 5.14
CA GLY A 145 18.95 -3.72 6.09
C GLY A 145 17.93 -3.26 7.14
N ILE A 146 16.75 -3.89 7.20
CA ILE A 146 15.71 -3.54 8.17
C ILE A 146 16.20 -3.90 9.57
N THR A 147 16.26 -2.91 10.46
CA THR A 147 16.66 -3.06 11.85
C THR A 147 15.49 -2.83 12.82
N THR A 148 14.50 -2.04 12.40
CA THR A 148 13.36 -1.64 13.23
C THR A 148 12.04 -2.00 12.56
N ILE A 149 11.13 -2.60 13.33
CA ILE A 149 9.76 -2.90 12.94
C ILE A 149 8.78 -2.10 13.80
N ILE A 150 7.85 -1.42 13.14
CA ILE A 150 6.73 -0.74 13.78
C ILE A 150 5.42 -1.44 13.40
N ASP A 151 4.81 -2.10 14.38
CA ASP A 151 3.50 -2.72 14.24
C ASP A 151 2.40 -1.77 14.70
N LEU A 152 1.57 -1.32 13.77
CA LEU A 152 0.45 -0.43 14.01
C LEU A 152 -0.84 -1.16 14.40
N ARG A 153 -0.80 -2.49 14.55
CA ARG A 153 -1.96 -3.31 14.90
C ARG A 153 -2.33 -3.18 16.37
N THR A 154 -3.58 -3.47 16.67
CA THR A 154 -4.05 -3.59 18.05
C THR A 154 -3.50 -4.84 18.73
N ASP A 155 -3.42 -4.82 20.07
CA ASP A 155 -3.01 -5.99 20.86
C ASP A 155 -3.83 -7.23 20.54
N LYS A 156 -5.12 -7.04 20.24
CA LYS A 156 -6.03 -8.13 19.87
C LYS A 156 -5.73 -8.73 18.50
N GLU A 157 -5.35 -7.90 17.53
CA GLU A 157 -4.89 -8.37 16.22
C GLU A 157 -3.56 -9.14 16.36
N ILE A 158 -2.63 -8.63 17.17
CA ILE A 158 -1.34 -9.24 17.46
C ILE A 158 -1.52 -10.59 18.18
N GLY A 159 -2.32 -10.63 19.24
CA GLY A 159 -2.57 -11.87 19.99
C GLY A 159 -3.17 -12.99 19.13
N LYS A 160 -3.98 -12.67 18.12
CA LYS A 160 -4.52 -13.66 17.16
C LYS A 160 -3.51 -14.09 16.11
N LYS A 161 -2.62 -13.18 15.69
CA LYS A 161 -1.69 -13.35 14.56
C LYS A 161 -0.34 -12.69 14.88
N PRO A 162 0.44 -13.24 15.81
CA PRO A 162 1.71 -12.64 16.22
C PRO A 162 2.71 -12.72 15.07
N ASP A 163 3.51 -11.67 14.92
CA ASP A 163 4.50 -11.63 13.86
C ASP A 163 5.64 -12.62 14.07
N LYS A 164 6.18 -13.10 12.95
CA LYS A 164 7.29 -14.05 12.93
C LYS A 164 8.52 -13.34 12.43
N ILE A 165 9.13 -12.54 13.29
CA ILE A 165 10.33 -11.74 12.95
C ILE A 165 11.58 -12.31 13.64
N PRO A 166 12.79 -11.99 13.16
CA PRO A 166 14.03 -12.26 13.90
C PRO A 166 14.09 -11.48 15.22
N ASN A 167 14.62 -12.10 16.27
CA ASN A 167 14.82 -11.45 17.57
C ASN A 167 15.88 -10.34 17.54
N SER A 168 16.70 -10.27 16.48
CA SER A 168 17.72 -9.23 16.30
C SER A 168 17.13 -7.87 15.91
N LEU A 169 15.85 -7.81 15.56
CA LEU A 169 15.19 -6.57 15.14
C LEU A 169 14.54 -5.88 16.34
N THR A 170 14.66 -4.57 16.40
CA THR A 170 13.91 -3.74 17.34
C THR A 170 12.45 -3.74 16.93
N TYR A 171 11.54 -4.00 17.88
CA TYR A 171 10.09 -4.07 17.62
C TYR A 171 9.32 -3.10 18.50
N HIS A 172 8.53 -2.23 17.89
CA HIS A 172 7.62 -1.31 18.57
C HIS A 172 6.18 -1.61 18.16
N ASN A 173 5.27 -1.71 19.14
CA ASN A 173 3.85 -1.68 18.88
C ASN A 173 3.27 -0.32 19.23
N TYR A 174 2.67 0.35 18.25
CA TYR A 174 2.05 1.66 18.42
C TYR A 174 0.60 1.66 17.95
N GLN A 175 -0.32 1.98 18.86
CA GLN A 175 -1.75 2.04 18.58
C GLN A 175 -2.21 3.49 18.73
N ALA A 176 -2.20 4.24 17.62
CA ALA A 176 -2.63 5.65 17.61
C ALA A 176 -4.16 5.83 17.61
N TYR A 177 -4.90 4.74 17.48
CA TYR A 177 -6.36 4.75 17.48
C TYR A 177 -6.84 3.40 18.01
N ASP A 178 -7.84 3.41 18.90
CA ASP A 178 -8.49 2.18 19.35
C ASP A 178 -9.46 1.67 18.27
N ASP A 179 -8.88 1.06 17.23
CA ASP A 179 -9.60 0.22 16.31
C ASP A 179 -9.58 -1.25 16.78
N SER A 180 -9.88 -1.52 18.06
CA SER A 180 -9.83 -2.84 18.75
C SER A 180 -10.13 -4.11 17.93
N GLU A 181 -10.89 -4.02 16.83
CA GLU A 181 -10.69 -4.91 15.68
C GLU A 181 -10.72 -4.09 14.37
N ASP A 182 -10.07 -4.60 13.31
CA ASP A 182 -10.23 -4.08 11.93
C ASP A 182 -11.71 -3.78 11.65
N MET A 183 -12.00 -2.66 11.00
CA MET A 183 -13.35 -2.10 10.81
C MET A 183 -14.38 -3.12 10.32
N PHE A 184 -13.95 -4.03 9.44
CA PHE A 184 -14.78 -5.13 8.99
C PHE A 184 -15.17 -6.11 10.12
N SER A 185 -14.25 -6.42 11.03
CA SER A 185 -14.48 -7.33 12.15
C SER A 185 -15.46 -6.72 13.16
N LYS A 186 -15.33 -5.42 13.47
CA LYS A 186 -16.29 -4.67 14.31
C LYS A 186 -17.70 -4.71 13.71
N THR A 187 -17.81 -4.48 12.40
CA THR A 187 -19.10 -4.43 11.68
C THR A 187 -19.60 -5.79 11.20
N LYS A 188 -18.83 -6.88 11.40
CA LYS A 188 -19.09 -8.21 10.82
C LYS A 188 -20.51 -8.70 11.08
N LYS A 189 -21.02 -8.53 12.30
CA LYS A 189 -22.38 -8.96 12.67
C LYS A 189 -23.44 -8.19 11.87
N ASP A 190 -23.25 -6.90 11.66
CA ASP A 190 -24.19 -6.05 10.92
C ASP A 190 -24.10 -6.29 9.42
N VAL A 191 -22.90 -6.56 8.89
CA VAL A 191 -22.71 -7.01 7.50
C VAL A 191 -23.42 -8.33 7.25
N LEU A 192 -23.25 -9.32 8.14
CA LEU A 192 -23.91 -10.63 8.01
C LEU A 192 -25.44 -10.54 8.11
N LYS A 193 -25.96 -9.55 8.86
CA LYS A 193 -27.40 -9.30 9.02
C LYS A 193 -27.97 -8.38 7.93
N GLY A 194 -27.14 -7.85 7.02
CA GLY A 194 -27.55 -6.91 5.98
C GLY A 194 -27.95 -5.53 6.51
N LYS A 195 -27.48 -5.15 7.70
CA LYS A 195 -27.81 -3.88 8.37
C LYS A 195 -26.94 -2.70 7.95
N LEU A 196 -25.81 -2.97 7.30
CA LEU A 196 -24.88 -1.96 6.81
C LEU A 196 -25.02 -1.82 5.29
N THR A 197 -25.23 -0.60 4.81
CA THR A 197 -25.21 -0.30 3.37
C THR A 197 -23.78 -0.02 2.90
N PRO A 198 -23.49 -0.13 1.59
CA PRO A 198 -22.17 0.21 1.05
C PRO A 198 -21.77 1.66 1.35
N SER A 199 -22.71 2.61 1.24
CA SER A 199 -22.47 4.02 1.56
C SER A 199 -22.13 4.23 3.03
N GLN A 200 -22.82 3.56 3.95
CA GLN A 200 -22.47 3.62 5.38
C GLN A 200 -21.08 3.04 5.65
N ALA A 201 -20.70 1.96 4.96
CA ALA A 201 -19.35 1.40 5.06
C ALA A 201 -18.29 2.40 4.58
N ASP A 202 -18.54 3.11 3.47
CA ASP A 202 -17.65 4.19 3.00
C ASP A 202 -17.56 5.33 4.02
N SER A 203 -18.68 5.79 4.58
CA SER A 203 -18.70 6.85 5.59
C SER A 203 -17.90 6.50 6.84
N LEU A 204 -17.98 5.24 7.31
CA LEU A 204 -17.17 4.78 8.42
C LEU A 204 -15.67 4.87 8.09
N VAL A 205 -15.25 4.41 6.91
CA VAL A 205 -13.83 4.47 6.51
C VAL A 205 -13.36 5.92 6.39
N VAL A 206 -14.18 6.80 5.82
CA VAL A 206 -13.90 8.25 5.73
C VAL A 206 -13.72 8.85 7.13
N GLU A 207 -14.62 8.55 8.07
CA GLU A 207 -14.53 9.03 9.46
C GLU A 207 -13.24 8.54 10.14
N PHE A 208 -12.92 7.26 9.98
CA PHE A 208 -11.68 6.70 10.52
C PHE A 208 -10.44 7.42 9.98
N TYR A 209 -10.36 7.65 8.67
CA TYR A 209 -9.23 8.36 8.07
C TYR A 209 -9.15 9.82 8.51
N SER A 210 -10.29 10.47 8.67
CA SER A 210 -10.38 11.86 9.12
C SER A 210 -9.89 12.03 10.57
N LEU A 211 -10.18 11.07 11.45
CA LEU A 211 -9.85 11.15 12.89
C LEU A 211 -8.48 10.59 13.25
N TYR A 212 -8.01 9.53 12.57
CA TYR A 212 -6.76 8.85 12.93
C TYR A 212 -5.53 9.77 13.10
N PRO A 213 -5.23 10.73 12.20
CA PRO A 213 -4.02 11.55 12.32
C PRO A 213 -4.04 12.51 13.52
N THR A 214 -5.21 12.80 14.10
CA THR A 214 -5.35 13.83 15.15
C THR A 214 -5.84 13.29 16.49
N HIS A 215 -6.57 12.16 16.50
CA HIS A 215 -7.19 11.58 17.69
C HIS A 215 -6.20 11.35 18.86
N ASP A 216 -5.06 10.73 18.57
CA ASP A 216 -3.91 10.66 19.48
C ASP A 216 -2.66 11.19 18.78
N ILE A 217 -2.62 12.51 18.61
CA ILE A 217 -1.50 13.19 17.97
C ILE A 217 -0.15 12.87 18.63
N LYS A 218 -0.11 12.62 19.95
CA LYS A 218 1.13 12.28 20.65
C LYS A 218 1.65 10.92 20.21
N LYS A 219 0.76 9.94 20.03
CA LYS A 219 1.14 8.61 19.51
C LYS A 219 1.50 8.64 18.04
N VAL A 220 0.77 9.41 17.21
CA VAL A 220 1.14 9.60 15.80
C VAL A 220 2.52 10.23 15.68
N ARG A 221 2.81 11.25 16.49
CA ARG A 221 4.14 11.85 16.59
C ARG A 221 5.20 10.82 17.01
N GLU A 222 4.94 10.01 18.04
CA GLU A 222 5.89 8.98 18.48
C GLU A 222 6.22 7.99 17.35
N ILE A 223 5.21 7.54 16.60
CA ILE A 223 5.40 6.68 15.42
C ILE A 223 6.31 7.36 14.40
N VAL A 224 5.97 8.60 14.02
CA VAL A 224 6.70 9.36 13.00
C VAL A 224 8.14 9.60 13.42
N LEU A 225 8.38 10.04 14.65
CA LEU A 225 9.72 10.31 15.16
C LEU A 225 10.53 9.01 15.28
N THR A 226 9.93 7.90 15.73
CA THR A 226 10.62 6.60 15.75
C THR A 226 11.09 6.18 14.36
N ILE A 227 10.29 6.44 13.32
CA ILE A 227 10.70 6.16 11.93
C ILE A 227 11.82 7.10 11.50
N LEU A 228 11.63 8.42 11.66
CA LEU A 228 12.53 9.42 11.08
C LEU A 228 13.83 9.59 11.87
N ASP A 229 13.85 9.38 13.19
CA ASP A 229 15.06 9.44 13.99
C ASP A 229 15.96 8.19 13.83
N ASN A 230 15.41 7.05 13.41
CA ASN A 230 16.22 5.86 13.09
C ASN A 230 17.24 6.13 11.97
N SER A 231 18.54 5.91 12.16
CA SER A 231 19.56 6.08 11.10
C SER A 231 19.54 4.96 10.06
N GLU A 232 19.04 3.80 10.48
CA GLU A 232 18.96 2.58 9.71
C GLU A 232 17.60 2.46 9.00
N SER A 233 17.26 1.26 8.54
CA SER A 233 16.03 1.03 7.79
C SER A 233 14.88 0.58 8.70
N THR A 234 13.72 1.20 8.50
CA THR A 234 12.50 0.91 9.27
C THR A 234 11.44 0.27 8.37
N LEU A 235 10.81 -0.80 8.86
CA LEU A 235 9.58 -1.37 8.28
C LEU A 235 8.41 -1.04 9.19
N PHE A 236 7.36 -0.41 8.67
CA PHE A 236 6.12 -0.21 9.41
C PHE A 236 4.95 -0.89 8.71
N HIS A 237 4.03 -1.47 9.48
CA HIS A 237 2.92 -2.23 8.92
C HIS A 237 1.69 -2.18 9.80
N CYS A 238 0.57 -2.67 9.27
CA CYS A 238 -0.64 -2.98 10.03
C CYS A 238 -1.13 -4.38 9.62
N SER A 239 -2.44 -4.62 9.63
CA SER A 239 -2.99 -5.90 9.15
C SER A 239 -2.83 -6.08 7.63
N ALA A 240 -3.40 -5.18 6.83
CA ALA A 240 -3.36 -5.23 5.37
C ALA A 240 -2.29 -4.32 4.77
N GLY A 241 -1.67 -3.47 5.59
CA GLY A 241 -0.69 -2.48 5.13
C GLY A 241 -1.30 -1.34 4.32
N LYS A 242 -2.62 -1.13 4.38
CA LYS A 242 -3.35 -0.18 3.52
C LYS A 242 -3.81 1.08 4.27
N ASP A 243 -4.48 0.94 5.42
CA ASP A 243 -5.14 2.07 6.09
C ASP A 243 -4.23 2.80 7.07
N ARG A 244 -4.00 2.24 8.26
CA ARG A 244 -3.06 2.80 9.27
C ARG A 244 -1.67 3.05 8.67
N THR A 245 -1.15 2.07 7.95
CA THR A 245 0.10 2.19 7.18
C THR A 245 0.01 3.21 6.04
N GLY A 246 -1.15 3.36 5.39
CA GLY A 246 -1.34 4.37 4.35
C GLY A 246 -1.27 5.78 4.90
N MET A 247 -1.95 6.03 6.01
CA MET A 247 -1.96 7.34 6.66
C MET A 247 -0.59 7.71 7.22
N ILE A 248 0.09 6.79 7.91
CA ILE A 248 1.47 7.03 8.37
C ILE A 248 2.42 7.25 7.18
N GLY A 249 2.30 6.45 6.10
CA GLY A 249 3.07 6.67 4.88
C GLY A 249 2.86 8.05 4.27
N ALA A 250 1.61 8.50 4.19
CA ALA A 250 1.26 9.82 3.67
C ALA A 250 1.80 10.97 4.54
N ILE A 251 1.79 10.82 5.86
CA ILE A 251 2.38 11.80 6.78
C ILE A 251 3.89 11.87 6.58
N LEU A 252 4.58 10.73 6.49
CA LEU A 252 6.03 10.69 6.25
C LEU A 252 6.39 11.38 4.93
N LEU A 253 5.69 11.06 3.83
CA LEU A 253 5.94 11.66 2.53
C LEU A 253 5.63 13.18 2.53
N SER A 254 4.61 13.63 3.29
CA SER A 254 4.32 15.06 3.47
C SER A 254 5.47 15.79 4.18
N ILE A 255 6.07 15.17 5.21
CA ILE A 255 7.24 15.72 5.92
C ILE A 255 8.42 15.86 4.93
N LEU A 256 8.59 14.90 4.03
CA LEU A 256 9.63 14.87 3.00
C LEU A 256 9.30 15.71 1.75
N LYS A 257 8.29 16.58 1.81
CA LYS A 257 7.90 17.49 0.72
C LYS A 257 7.49 16.78 -0.57
N VAL A 258 6.90 15.59 -0.49
CA VAL A 258 6.26 14.96 -1.64
C VAL A 258 4.91 15.63 -1.90
N GLU A 259 4.59 15.90 -3.16
CA GLU A 259 3.32 16.50 -3.53
C GLU A 259 2.14 15.60 -3.18
N GLN A 260 1.03 16.19 -2.71
CA GLN A 260 -0.15 15.45 -2.25
C GLN A 260 -0.68 14.47 -3.30
N GLN A 261 -0.70 14.84 -4.59
CA GLN A 261 -1.16 13.93 -5.63
C GLN A 261 -0.25 12.70 -5.78
N VAL A 262 1.08 12.88 -5.68
CA VAL A 262 2.04 11.77 -5.70
C VAL A 262 1.85 10.86 -4.48
N ILE A 263 1.52 11.43 -3.31
CA ILE A 263 1.19 10.66 -2.11
C ILE A 263 -0.08 9.82 -2.30
N ILE A 264 -1.13 10.41 -2.89
CA ILE A 264 -2.38 9.71 -3.18
C ILE A 264 -2.12 8.55 -4.14
N ASP A 265 -1.31 8.76 -5.18
CA ASP A 265 -0.95 7.73 -6.14
C ASP A 265 -0.17 6.58 -5.48
N GLU A 266 0.84 6.88 -4.64
CA GLU A 266 1.57 5.86 -3.87
C GLU A 266 0.64 5.04 -2.97
N TYR A 267 -0.26 5.72 -2.26
CA TYR A 267 -1.23 5.06 -1.39
C TYR A 267 -2.08 4.07 -2.18
N LEU A 268 -2.60 4.49 -3.34
CA LEU A 268 -3.47 3.71 -4.23
C LEU A 268 -2.80 2.47 -4.83
N LEU A 269 -1.46 2.41 -4.90
CA LEU A 269 -0.74 1.18 -5.28
C LEU A 269 -1.07 -0.01 -4.38
N SER A 270 -1.59 0.22 -3.16
CA SER A 270 -2.03 -0.88 -2.29
C SER A 270 -3.18 -1.69 -2.87
N ASN A 271 -3.94 -1.16 -3.84
CA ASN A 271 -4.91 -1.96 -4.61
C ASN A 271 -4.23 -2.94 -5.57
N ASN A 272 -3.06 -2.59 -6.10
CA ASN A 272 -2.29 -3.42 -7.04
C ASN A 272 -1.61 -4.59 -6.30
N TYR A 273 -0.97 -4.31 -5.16
CA TYR A 273 -0.22 -5.32 -4.41
C TYR A 273 -1.09 -6.27 -3.56
N ARG A 274 -2.42 -6.15 -3.66
CA ARG A 274 -3.39 -6.90 -2.87
C ARG A 274 -4.48 -7.57 -3.71
N VAL A 275 -4.34 -7.59 -5.04
CA VAL A 275 -5.35 -8.16 -5.94
C VAL A 275 -5.66 -9.62 -5.58
N GLU A 276 -4.64 -10.43 -5.32
CA GLU A 276 -4.82 -11.84 -4.97
C GLU A 276 -5.53 -12.03 -3.62
N GLU A 277 -5.13 -11.24 -2.62
CA GLU A 277 -5.73 -11.25 -1.27
C GLU A 277 -7.22 -10.89 -1.34
N VAL A 278 -7.54 -9.78 -2.01
CA VAL A 278 -8.90 -9.28 -2.12
C VAL A 278 -9.75 -10.20 -2.99
N SER A 279 -9.22 -10.69 -4.11
CA SER A 279 -9.92 -11.64 -4.99
C SER A 279 -10.30 -12.92 -4.24
N SER A 280 -9.39 -13.45 -3.42
CA SER A 280 -9.65 -14.63 -2.58
C SER A 280 -10.75 -14.35 -1.55
N ARG A 281 -10.70 -13.18 -0.90
CA ARG A 281 -11.74 -12.74 0.05
C ARG A 281 -13.10 -12.57 -0.62
N MET A 282 -13.15 -12.01 -1.83
CA MET A 282 -14.38 -11.81 -2.58
C MET A 282 -14.99 -13.12 -3.08
N LYS A 283 -14.18 -14.09 -3.49
CA LYS A 283 -14.67 -15.45 -3.80
C LYS A 283 -15.35 -16.08 -2.58
N LEU A 284 -14.73 -15.99 -1.41
CA LEU A 284 -15.31 -16.48 -0.16
C LEU A 284 -16.60 -15.74 0.22
N ALA A 285 -16.63 -14.41 0.06
CA ALA A 285 -17.81 -13.60 0.33
C ALA A 285 -19.00 -13.98 -0.56
N LYS A 286 -18.75 -14.18 -1.87
CA LYS A 286 -19.77 -14.63 -2.83
C LYS A 286 -20.30 -16.02 -2.49
N PHE A 287 -19.41 -16.95 -2.14
CA PHE A 287 -19.82 -18.27 -1.66
C PHE A 287 -20.63 -18.17 -0.36
N GLY A 288 -20.20 -17.33 0.60
CA GLY A 288 -20.92 -17.10 1.85
C GLY A 288 -22.33 -16.52 1.65
N LYS A 289 -22.56 -15.72 0.60
CA LYS A 289 -23.91 -15.20 0.26
C LYS A 289 -24.91 -16.32 -0.07
N PHE A 290 -24.43 -17.46 -0.58
CA PHE A 290 -25.30 -18.63 -0.78
C PHE A 290 -25.84 -19.17 0.54
N LEU A 291 -25.01 -19.20 1.59
CA LEU A 291 -25.39 -19.68 2.93
C LEU A 291 -26.12 -18.61 3.76
N TYR A 292 -25.83 -17.33 3.51
CA TYR A 292 -26.40 -16.19 4.21
C TYR A 292 -26.89 -15.15 3.19
N PRO A 293 -28.13 -15.29 2.67
CA PRO A 293 -28.65 -14.45 1.58
C PRO A 293 -28.66 -12.94 1.86
N LYS A 294 -28.68 -12.55 3.15
CA LYS A 294 -28.67 -11.15 3.60
C LYS A 294 -27.30 -10.48 3.52
N ILE A 295 -26.22 -11.23 3.24
CA ILE A 295 -24.89 -10.63 3.08
C ILE A 295 -24.88 -9.68 1.89
N ASN A 296 -24.55 -8.42 2.17
CA ASN A 296 -24.16 -7.47 1.14
C ASN A 296 -22.65 -7.55 0.88
N TYR A 297 -22.24 -8.22 -0.20
CA TYR A 297 -20.82 -8.36 -0.55
C TYR A 297 -20.16 -7.04 -0.95
N GLN A 298 -20.93 -6.02 -1.40
CA GLN A 298 -20.38 -4.70 -1.74
C GLN A 298 -19.82 -3.98 -0.50
N VAL A 299 -20.38 -4.26 0.67
CA VAL A 299 -19.82 -3.78 1.94
C VAL A 299 -18.45 -4.40 2.22
N ILE A 300 -18.32 -5.71 1.97
CA ILE A 300 -17.04 -6.43 2.10
C ILE A 300 -16.03 -5.88 1.09
N GLU A 301 -16.49 -5.57 -0.12
CA GLU A 301 -15.69 -4.97 -1.18
C GLU A 301 -15.17 -3.58 -0.80
N ASN A 302 -16.03 -2.70 -0.28
CA ASN A 302 -15.64 -1.37 0.22
C ASN A 302 -14.58 -1.45 1.32
N PHE A 303 -14.72 -2.38 2.28
CA PHE A 303 -13.69 -2.60 3.29
C PHE A 303 -12.41 -3.26 2.75
N SER A 304 -12.44 -3.86 1.56
CA SER A 304 -11.29 -4.60 1.01
C SER A 304 -10.38 -3.69 0.19
N TRP A 305 -10.95 -2.84 -0.67
CA TRP A 305 -10.23 -1.90 -1.50
C TRP A 305 -9.93 -0.58 -0.77
N ILE A 306 -9.06 0.23 -1.36
CA ILE A 306 -8.88 1.64 -0.99
C ILE A 306 -9.39 2.53 -2.12
N LYS A 307 -9.82 3.74 -1.76
CA LYS A 307 -10.39 4.74 -2.66
C LYS A 307 -9.71 6.10 -2.39
N PRO A 308 -9.54 6.96 -3.41
CA PRO A 308 -8.92 8.28 -3.21
C PRO A 308 -9.59 9.10 -2.11
N MET A 309 -10.91 9.02 -1.99
CA MET A 309 -11.67 9.75 -0.97
C MET A 309 -11.29 9.40 0.48
N TYR A 310 -10.73 8.20 0.73
CA TYR A 310 -10.33 7.82 2.09
C TYR A 310 -9.07 8.59 2.52
N ILE A 311 -8.02 8.56 1.70
CA ILE A 311 -6.81 9.31 2.03
C ILE A 311 -7.04 10.82 1.95
N GLN A 312 -7.93 11.28 1.05
CA GLN A 312 -8.37 12.68 1.02
C GLN A 312 -9.02 13.09 2.35
N ALA A 313 -9.87 12.23 2.94
CA ALA A 313 -10.47 12.51 4.24
C ALA A 313 -9.45 12.70 5.37
N MET A 314 -8.29 12.03 5.30
CA MET A 314 -7.18 12.26 6.22
C MET A 314 -6.61 13.67 6.07
N PHE A 315 -6.31 14.11 4.83
CA PHE A 315 -5.85 15.46 4.56
C PHE A 315 -6.88 16.52 4.99
N ASP A 316 -8.16 16.27 4.72
CA ASP A 316 -9.26 17.17 5.11
C ASP A 316 -9.41 17.24 6.63
N GLY A 317 -9.27 16.11 7.34
CA GLY A 317 -9.28 16.05 8.80
C GLY A 317 -8.13 16.84 9.42
N ILE A 318 -6.92 16.69 8.86
CA ILE A 318 -5.75 17.48 9.24
C ILE A 318 -5.99 18.97 9.00
N ALA A 319 -6.46 19.36 7.82
CA ALA A 319 -6.73 20.74 7.47
C ALA A 319 -7.83 21.35 8.36
N LYS A 320 -8.85 20.58 8.74
CA LYS A 320 -9.90 21.03 9.64
C LYS A 320 -9.38 21.38 11.04
N GLU A 321 -8.45 20.59 11.57
CA GLU A 321 -7.97 20.76 12.95
C GLU A 321 -6.74 21.69 13.06
N TYR A 322 -5.85 21.66 12.07
CA TYR A 322 -4.58 22.42 12.09
C TYR A 322 -4.52 23.53 11.04
N GLY A 323 -5.50 23.64 10.14
CA GLY A 323 -5.53 24.61 9.05
C GLY A 323 -4.74 24.19 7.81
N SER A 324 -3.63 23.46 7.97
CA SER A 324 -2.85 22.89 6.85
C SER A 324 -1.97 21.73 7.30
N MET A 325 -1.40 21.01 6.33
CA MET A 325 -0.40 19.96 6.59
C MET A 325 0.88 20.54 7.21
N GLU A 326 1.31 21.74 6.80
CA GLU A 326 2.47 22.42 7.37
C GLU A 326 2.25 22.74 8.86
N ASN A 327 1.06 23.24 9.21
CA ASN A 327 0.69 23.50 10.60
C ASN A 327 0.55 22.21 11.41
N TYR A 328 0.13 21.11 10.78
CA TYR A 328 0.09 19.80 11.42
C TYR A 328 1.50 19.28 11.74
N ILE A 329 2.43 19.39 10.79
CA ILE A 329 3.85 19.04 11.00
C ILE A 329 4.45 19.90 12.12
N LEU A 330 4.24 21.22 12.07
CA LEU A 330 4.80 22.15 13.04
C LEU A 330 4.18 22.00 14.44
N ASN A 331 2.86 22.03 14.56
CA ASN A 331 2.17 22.14 15.85
C ASN A 331 1.71 20.79 16.39
N GLY A 332 1.24 19.90 15.51
CA GLY A 332 0.77 18.56 15.88
C GLY A 332 1.95 17.62 16.13
N LEU A 333 2.78 17.40 15.10
CA LEU A 333 3.94 16.53 15.19
C LEU A 333 5.12 17.18 15.93
N GLN A 334 5.08 18.51 16.17
CA GLN A 334 6.16 19.25 16.82
C GLN A 334 7.51 19.09 16.10
N ILE A 335 7.45 19.07 14.77
CA ILE A 335 8.62 19.06 13.90
C ILE A 335 8.75 20.48 13.33
N ASP A 336 9.70 21.24 13.87
CA ASP A 336 10.00 22.57 13.35
C ASP A 336 10.71 22.51 11.98
N LYS A 337 10.98 23.68 11.41
CA LYS A 337 11.58 23.80 10.09
C LYS A 337 13.01 23.25 10.02
N GLU A 338 13.78 23.35 11.10
CA GLU A 338 15.15 22.85 11.15
C GLU A 338 15.14 21.33 11.19
N LYS A 339 14.33 20.75 12.08
CA LYS A 339 14.16 19.31 12.19
C LYS A 339 13.56 18.70 10.91
N GLN A 340 12.60 19.38 10.28
CA GLN A 340 12.07 18.94 8.99
C GLN A 340 13.17 18.91 7.91
N ARG A 341 14.06 19.92 7.87
CA ARG A 341 15.19 19.95 6.93
C ARG A 341 16.15 18.79 7.17
N GLU A 342 16.49 18.49 8.42
CA GLU A 342 17.31 17.32 8.76
C GLU A 342 16.71 16.02 8.20
N TYR A 343 15.39 15.83 8.35
CA TYR A 343 14.71 14.66 7.81
C TYR A 343 14.72 14.62 6.29
N ILE A 344 14.50 15.75 5.61
CA ILE A 344 14.60 15.84 4.15
C ILE A 344 16.00 15.43 3.71
N GLU A 345 17.06 15.99 4.29
CA GLU A 345 18.45 15.64 3.94
C GLU A 345 18.78 14.16 4.21
N LYS A 346 18.29 13.64 5.33
CA LYS A 346 18.50 12.25 5.73
C LYS A 346 17.81 11.26 4.78
N TYR A 347 16.58 11.54 4.36
CA TYR A 347 15.73 10.60 3.63
C TYR A 347 15.50 10.94 2.16
N THR A 348 16.15 11.97 1.61
CA THR A 348 16.06 12.28 0.18
C THR A 348 17.44 12.51 -0.45
N GLN A 349 17.59 12.19 -1.72
CA GLN A 349 18.82 12.30 -2.50
C GLN A 349 18.62 13.08 -3.79
#